data_AF-A0A8T1Y4P3-F1
#
_entry.id   AF-A0A8T1Y4P3-F1
#
_cell.length_a   1.000
_cell.length_b   1.000
_cell.length_c   1.000
_cell.angle_alpha   90.00
_cell.angle_beta   90.00
_cell.angle_gamma   90.00
#
_symmetry.space_group_name_H-M   'P 1'
#
loop_
_entity.id
_entity.type
_entity.pdbx_description
1 polymer ?
#
loop_
_entity_poly.entity_id
_entity_poly.type
_entity_poly.pdbx_seq_one_letter_code
_entity_poly.pdbx_strand_id
1 'polypeptide(L)'
;MFRAVGSALKRNKEAFNGIARGFSTSSHRVFTSNITAAIVTSASSSSLDGNSFYGLRSLLKGQNASMFRKVSTVASISSETKEGLKHLVTGGPQARKWVGIWLFGSATWVFSMVVLGGVTRLTRSGLSMTDWKFTGEFPPLSDEAWAQEFEKYKQSPEYKRVNKGMNLEDFKFIYWMEYAHRMWGRGLGIMFALPFSYFLRKGYITLRLGVQLSGLFALGAGQGFIGWWMVKSGLEEPPSEYSQPRVSPYRLAAHLTSAFAIYCGLFWTALSVVMPEPPAESLAWVRGAAKVKKLALPVSLIVGITAISGAFVAGNDAGRAFNTFPKMGDTWIPDNIFEMKPLLRNFFENTATVQLDHRLLATTTLIAIGTMWWFTRKLDIHPAVKALIGSTVGMTAVQVTLGVSTLLSYVPVSLGSAHQAGALTLLTLMLLLNHTLRRPSPSLLKSLPQVAKSNFS
;
A
#
# COMPACT_ATOMS: atom_id res chain seq x y z
N MET A 1 -19.59 23.07 -6.89
CA MET A 1 -19.26 22.06 -5.85
C MET A 1 -18.41 22.62 -4.68
N PHE A 2 -17.42 23.49 -4.91
CA PHE A 2 -16.56 24.03 -3.82
C PHE A 2 -17.20 25.09 -2.90
N ARG A 3 -18.23 25.82 -3.34
CA ARG A 3 -18.97 26.80 -2.49
C ARG A 3 -19.93 26.15 -1.48
N ALA A 4 -20.45 24.96 -1.78
CA ALA A 4 -21.43 24.28 -0.92
C ALA A 4 -20.78 23.70 0.35
N VAL A 5 -19.55 23.18 0.25
CA VAL A 5 -18.78 22.65 1.39
C VAL A 5 -18.34 23.78 2.35
N GLY A 6 -17.93 24.94 1.82
CA GLY A 6 -17.56 26.10 2.63
C GLY A 6 -18.74 26.74 3.38
N SER A 7 -19.94 26.73 2.77
CA SER A 7 -21.17 27.25 3.37
C SER A 7 -21.67 26.37 4.54
N ALA A 8 -21.62 25.05 4.39
CA ALA A 8 -22.02 24.10 5.44
C ALA A 8 -21.10 24.17 6.68
N LEU A 9 -19.81 24.44 6.48
CA LEU A 9 -18.83 24.59 7.57
C LEU A 9 -18.96 25.92 8.33
N LYS A 10 -19.51 26.97 7.70
CA LYS A 10 -19.72 28.28 8.36
C LYS A 10 -21.00 28.29 9.20
N ARG A 11 -22.10 27.67 8.74
CA ARG A 11 -23.39 27.61 9.47
C ARG A 11 -23.32 26.81 10.78
N ASN A 12 -22.47 25.78 10.86
CA ASN A 12 -22.30 25.01 12.09
C ASN A 12 -21.51 25.73 13.19
N LYS A 13 -20.85 26.85 12.90
CA LYS A 13 -20.07 27.62 13.89
C LYS A 13 -20.97 28.54 14.73
N GLU A 14 -22.09 29.00 14.17
CA GLU A 14 -23.04 29.88 14.88
C GLU A 14 -24.04 29.08 15.73
N ALA A 15 -24.48 27.92 15.25
CA ALA A 15 -25.29 26.98 16.06
C ALA A 15 -24.54 26.46 17.31
N PHE A 16 -23.21 26.37 17.25
CA PHE A 16 -22.38 25.84 18.34
C PHE A 16 -22.20 26.82 19.51
N ASN A 17 -22.27 28.13 19.28
CA ASN A 17 -22.16 29.13 20.34
C ASN A 17 -23.46 29.27 21.16
N GLY A 18 -24.60 28.82 20.63
CA GLY A 18 -25.88 28.78 21.33
C GLY A 18 -26.02 27.59 22.30
N ILE A 19 -25.44 26.44 21.96
CA ILE A 19 -25.58 25.19 22.74
C ILE A 19 -24.56 25.11 23.89
N ALA A 20 -23.40 25.77 23.76
CA ALA A 20 -22.34 25.78 24.78
C ALA A 20 -22.67 26.58 26.06
N ARG A 21 -23.82 27.28 26.13
CA ARG A 21 -24.30 27.96 27.36
C ARG A 21 -25.27 27.12 28.21
N GLY A 22 -25.65 25.93 27.77
CA GLY A 22 -26.72 25.14 28.42
C GLY A 22 -26.31 23.90 29.21
N PHE A 23 -25.04 23.47 29.17
CA PHE A 23 -24.62 22.23 29.84
C PHE A 23 -23.33 22.44 30.63
N SER A 24 -23.46 23.12 31.76
CA SER A 24 -22.53 23.01 32.88
C SER A 24 -23.36 22.73 34.12
N THR A 25 -23.52 21.45 34.46
CA THR A 25 -23.65 20.93 35.83
C THR A 25 -23.93 19.43 35.80
N SER A 26 -23.35 18.74 36.79
CA SER A 26 -23.68 17.40 37.30
C SER A 26 -22.87 16.18 36.81
N SER A 27 -22.11 15.68 37.79
CA SER A 27 -21.93 14.27 38.16
C SER A 27 -20.67 13.52 37.73
N HIS A 28 -19.78 13.46 38.71
CA HIS A 28 -18.74 12.47 38.93
C HIS A 28 -19.31 11.07 39.27
N ARG A 29 -18.48 10.06 38.97
CA ARG A 29 -18.25 8.75 39.63
C ARG A 29 -18.93 7.46 39.10
N VAL A 30 -18.06 6.44 39.11
CA VAL A 30 -18.22 4.97 39.13
C VAL A 30 -18.43 4.24 37.80
N PHE A 31 -17.37 3.62 37.26
CA PHE A 31 -17.16 2.16 37.37
C PHE A 31 -15.78 1.77 36.80
N THR A 32 -14.99 1.11 37.65
CA THR A 32 -13.77 0.37 37.27
C THR A 32 -14.07 -1.10 37.50
N SER A 33 -13.79 -1.95 36.52
CA SER A 33 -13.10 -3.25 36.69
C SER A 33 -13.12 -4.07 35.40
N ASN A 34 -11.91 -4.49 35.04
CA ASN A 34 -11.47 -5.79 34.52
C ASN A 34 -12.17 -6.40 33.29
N ILE A 35 -11.36 -6.68 32.25
CA ILE A 35 -11.01 -8.04 31.83
C ILE A 35 -9.71 -7.95 31.00
N THR A 36 -8.67 -8.62 31.49
CA THR A 36 -7.41 -8.87 30.81
C THR A 36 -7.05 -10.32 31.16
N ALA A 37 -7.29 -11.27 30.27
CA ALA A 37 -6.69 -12.61 30.27
C ALA A 37 -7.17 -13.43 29.05
N ALA A 38 -6.27 -14.31 28.57
CA ALA A 38 -6.40 -15.28 27.47
C ALA A 38 -6.34 -14.66 26.06
N ILE A 39 -5.40 -14.99 25.16
CA ILE A 39 -4.88 -16.31 24.81
C ILE A 39 -3.39 -16.20 24.39
N VAL A 40 -2.50 -16.85 25.12
CA VAL A 40 -1.18 -17.33 24.65
C VAL A 40 -0.92 -18.65 25.38
N THR A 41 -0.95 -19.79 24.67
CA THR A 41 -0.15 -20.99 24.99
C THR A 41 -0.27 -22.06 23.88
N SER A 42 0.86 -22.33 23.23
CA SER A 42 1.38 -23.59 22.64
C SER A 42 2.36 -23.18 21.54
N ALA A 43 3.60 -23.67 21.39
CA ALA A 43 4.28 -24.82 21.95
C ALA A 43 5.81 -24.54 22.05
N SER A 44 6.50 -25.51 22.64
CA SER A 44 7.86 -25.54 23.19
C SER A 44 9.01 -25.74 22.20
N SER A 45 10.13 -25.07 22.52
CA SER A 45 11.55 -25.49 22.45
C SER A 45 12.12 -26.17 21.20
N SER A 46 13.00 -25.44 20.50
CA SER A 46 14.36 -25.92 20.20
C SER A 46 15.35 -24.75 20.26
N SER A 47 16.43 -24.96 21.00
CA SER A 47 17.50 -24.01 21.30
C SER A 47 18.49 -23.92 20.13
N LEU A 48 18.65 -22.72 19.56
CA LEU A 48 19.88 -22.31 18.87
C LEU A 48 20.18 -20.85 19.23
N ASP A 49 21.42 -20.65 19.63
CA ASP A 49 22.01 -19.43 20.16
C ASP A 49 22.04 -18.25 19.17
N GLY A 50 22.00 -17.04 19.73
CA GLY A 50 22.95 -15.99 19.35
C GLY A 50 22.46 -14.86 18.43
N ASN A 51 22.06 -13.75 19.08
CA ASN A 51 22.15 -12.37 18.59
C ASN A 51 21.44 -11.96 17.28
N SER A 52 20.23 -11.40 17.41
CA SER A 52 19.78 -10.30 16.52
C SER A 52 18.50 -9.60 17.00
N PHE A 53 18.46 -8.93 18.16
CA PHE A 53 17.33 -8.03 18.48
C PHE A 53 17.69 -6.90 19.47
N TYR A 54 18.66 -6.05 19.12
CA TYR A 54 18.96 -4.81 19.86
C TYR A 54 18.86 -3.53 19.02
N GLY A 55 18.12 -3.55 17.90
CA GLY A 55 18.01 -2.40 16.99
C GLY A 55 16.84 -1.44 17.23
N LEU A 56 15.82 -1.81 18.02
CA LEU A 56 14.54 -1.07 18.03
C LEU A 56 14.22 -0.31 19.33
N ARG A 57 15.07 -0.41 20.37
CA ARG A 57 14.80 0.18 21.70
C ARG A 57 15.55 1.48 22.01
N SER A 58 16.52 1.91 21.19
CA SER A 58 17.33 3.11 21.49
C SER A 58 16.72 4.44 20.99
N LEU A 59 15.60 4.41 20.25
CA LEU A 59 15.02 5.59 19.61
C LEU A 59 13.99 6.37 20.45
N LEU A 60 13.81 6.05 21.74
CA LEU A 60 12.75 6.64 22.57
C LEU A 60 13.17 7.12 23.98
N LYS A 61 14.47 7.33 24.25
CA LYS A 61 14.90 7.93 25.54
C LYS A 61 15.80 9.15 25.34
N GLY A 62 15.22 10.32 25.59
CA GLY A 62 15.91 11.62 25.60
C GLY A 62 15.17 12.66 26.45
N GLN A 63 15.46 12.63 27.75
CA GLN A 63 15.47 13.71 28.77
C GLN A 63 14.18 14.50 29.10
N ASN A 64 13.63 14.18 30.27
CA ASN A 64 12.91 15.10 31.16
C ASN A 64 13.94 15.88 31.99
N ALA A 65 13.88 17.21 31.99
CA ALA A 65 14.46 18.04 33.04
C ALA A 65 13.51 19.20 33.35
N SER A 66 13.14 19.33 34.62
CA SER A 66 12.24 20.34 35.16
C SER A 66 13.02 21.62 35.48
N MET A 67 12.48 22.79 35.15
CA MET A 67 12.82 24.02 35.86
C MET A 67 11.65 25.02 35.80
N PHE A 68 11.03 25.26 36.95
CA PHE A 68 10.11 26.38 37.17
C PHE A 68 10.91 27.64 37.56
N ARG A 69 10.73 28.77 36.86
CA ARG A 69 10.39 30.06 37.50
C ARG A 69 10.09 31.23 36.53
N LYS A 70 9.00 31.91 36.90
CA LYS A 70 8.65 33.34 36.82
C LYS A 70 8.29 34.00 35.48
N VAL A 71 7.05 34.50 35.51
CA VAL A 71 6.35 35.38 34.57
C VAL A 71 6.96 36.79 34.60
N SER A 72 7.07 37.42 33.44
CA SER A 72 6.89 38.87 33.28
C SER A 72 6.48 39.18 31.84
N THR A 73 5.36 39.89 31.72
CA THR A 73 4.73 40.33 30.48
C THR A 73 5.48 41.51 29.89
N VAL A 74 5.92 41.41 28.63
CA VAL A 74 6.07 42.56 27.72
C VAL A 74 5.56 42.13 26.36
N ALA A 75 4.52 42.81 25.89
CA ALA A 75 4.03 42.71 24.54
C ALA A 75 5.01 43.42 23.61
N SER A 76 5.71 42.65 22.77
CA SER A 76 6.33 43.17 21.55
C SER A 76 5.71 42.44 20.37
N ILE A 77 4.96 43.19 19.57
CA ILE A 77 4.51 42.78 18.25
C ILE A 77 5.76 42.63 17.39
N SER A 78 6.25 41.41 17.25
CA SER A 78 7.12 41.01 16.17
C SER A 78 6.35 40.02 15.30
N SER A 79 5.97 40.47 14.11
CA SER A 79 5.61 39.58 13.01
C SER A 79 6.87 38.88 12.52
N GLU A 80 7.44 38.01 13.36
CA GLU A 80 8.35 37.00 12.86
C GLU A 80 7.49 35.99 12.11
N THR A 81 7.66 35.95 10.79
CA THR A 81 7.23 34.83 9.97
C THR A 81 7.97 33.59 10.45
N LYS A 82 7.46 32.94 11.50
CA LYS A 82 7.90 31.62 11.94
C LYS A 82 7.54 30.65 10.83
N GLU A 83 8.45 30.48 9.86
CA GLU A 83 8.49 29.29 9.00
C GLU A 83 8.86 28.05 9.86
N GLY A 84 8.05 27.79 10.89
CA GLY A 84 8.09 26.55 11.64
C GLY A 84 7.48 25.43 10.81
N LEU A 85 7.96 24.21 11.04
CA LEU A 85 7.42 22.99 10.45
C LEU A 85 5.89 22.92 10.63
N LYS A 86 5.14 23.06 9.53
CA LYS A 86 3.67 22.93 9.54
C LYS A 86 3.28 21.47 9.70
N HIS A 87 3.06 21.05 10.95
CA HIS A 87 2.59 19.70 11.27
C HIS A 87 1.20 19.43 10.67
N LEU A 88 1.01 18.20 10.18
CA LEU A 88 -0.26 17.76 9.58
C LEU A 88 -1.35 17.47 10.62
N VAL A 89 -0.96 17.25 11.88
CA VAL A 89 -1.80 16.93 13.03
C VAL A 89 -1.64 18.00 14.10
N THR A 90 -2.76 18.55 14.55
CA THR A 90 -2.87 19.67 15.50
C THR A 90 -3.14 19.23 16.94
N GLY A 91 -3.64 18.00 17.16
CA GLY A 91 -4.02 17.48 18.49
C GLY A 91 -2.87 17.06 19.42
N GLY A 92 -1.65 17.56 19.21
CA GLY A 92 -0.46 17.21 19.99
C GLY A 92 0.13 15.81 19.70
N PRO A 93 1.14 15.37 20.48
CA PRO A 93 1.87 14.12 20.24
C PRO A 93 0.99 12.86 20.30
N GLN A 94 0.03 12.82 21.23
CA GLN A 94 -0.86 11.67 21.39
C GLN A 94 -1.80 11.52 20.18
N ALA A 95 -2.39 12.61 19.69
CA ALA A 95 -3.20 12.57 18.47
C ALA A 95 -2.35 12.14 17.26
N ARG A 96 -1.10 12.64 17.15
CA ARG A 96 -0.17 12.25 16.10
C ARG A 96 0.10 10.74 16.11
N LYS A 97 0.31 10.16 17.29
CA LYS A 97 0.49 8.71 17.46
C LYS A 97 -0.73 7.94 16.97
N TRP A 98 -1.94 8.30 17.41
CA TRP A 98 -3.17 7.60 17.01
C TRP A 98 -3.48 7.74 15.52
N VAL A 99 -3.33 8.94 14.96
CA VAL A 99 -3.49 9.16 13.51
C VAL A 99 -2.45 8.34 12.74
N GLY A 100 -1.20 8.30 13.19
CA GLY A 100 -0.14 7.49 12.59
C GLY A 100 -0.45 5.99 12.60
N ILE A 101 -0.85 5.44 13.76
CA ILE A 101 -1.25 4.02 13.90
C ILE A 101 -2.41 3.70 12.96
N TRP A 102 -3.43 4.55 12.92
CA TRP A 102 -4.58 4.36 12.04
C TRP A 102 -4.20 4.36 10.55
N LEU A 103 -3.34 5.29 10.11
CA LEU A 103 -2.89 5.37 8.72
C LEU A 103 -2.02 4.18 8.33
N PHE A 104 -1.09 3.74 9.19
CA PHE A 104 -0.31 2.53 8.95
C PHE A 104 -1.17 1.26 8.98
N GLY A 105 -2.15 1.20 9.88
CA GLY A 105 -3.16 0.13 9.91
C GLY A 105 -3.95 0.08 8.60
N SER A 106 -4.35 1.24 8.07
CA SER A 106 -5.03 1.35 6.78
C SER A 106 -4.15 0.92 5.61
N ALA A 107 -2.88 1.35 5.57
CA ALA A 107 -1.94 0.91 4.54
C ALA A 107 -1.69 -0.62 4.61
N THR A 108 -1.54 -1.18 5.81
CA THR A 108 -1.36 -2.63 6.03
C THR A 108 -2.61 -3.40 5.59
N TRP A 109 -3.80 -2.85 5.84
CA TRP A 109 -5.04 -3.44 5.37
C TRP A 109 -5.10 -3.44 3.84
N VAL A 110 -4.73 -2.35 3.16
CA VAL A 110 -4.62 -2.31 1.69
C VAL A 110 -3.58 -3.31 1.19
N PHE A 111 -2.44 -3.46 1.87
CA PHE A 111 -1.44 -4.48 1.53
C PHE A 111 -2.06 -5.89 1.58
N SER A 112 -2.78 -6.21 2.65
CA SER A 112 -3.47 -7.50 2.77
C SER A 112 -4.55 -7.71 1.71
N MET A 113 -5.29 -6.66 1.33
CA MET A 113 -6.24 -6.68 0.20
C MET A 113 -5.56 -7.01 -1.12
N VAL A 114 -4.40 -6.42 -1.41
CA VAL A 114 -3.63 -6.74 -2.61
C VAL A 114 -3.25 -8.22 -2.61
N VAL A 115 -2.74 -8.76 -1.50
CA VAL A 115 -2.37 -10.19 -1.41
C VAL A 115 -3.59 -11.09 -1.60
N LEU A 116 -4.68 -10.82 -0.88
CA LEU A 116 -5.93 -11.57 -0.96
C LEU A 116 -6.52 -11.56 -2.37
N GLY A 117 -6.57 -10.40 -3.02
CA GLY A 117 -7.01 -10.27 -4.41
C GLY A 117 -6.10 -11.02 -5.39
N GLY A 118 -4.79 -11.08 -5.12
CA GLY A 118 -3.85 -11.93 -5.85
C GLY A 118 -4.18 -13.42 -5.73
N VAL A 119 -4.47 -13.89 -4.50
CA VAL A 119 -4.94 -15.27 -4.27
C VAL A 119 -6.23 -15.52 -5.05
N THR A 120 -7.26 -14.67 -4.88
CA THR A 120 -8.56 -14.80 -5.58
C THR A 120 -8.39 -14.87 -7.10
N ARG A 121 -7.43 -14.17 -7.69
CA ARG A 121 -7.14 -14.26 -9.14
C ARG A 121 -6.43 -15.57 -9.50
N LEU A 122 -5.45 -15.99 -8.71
CA LEU A 122 -4.64 -17.19 -8.98
C LEU A 122 -5.44 -18.49 -8.77
N THR A 123 -6.41 -18.48 -7.85
CA THR A 123 -7.38 -19.57 -7.66
C THR A 123 -8.57 -19.51 -8.62
N ARG A 124 -8.58 -18.55 -9.56
CA ARG A 124 -9.70 -18.31 -10.50
C ARG A 124 -11.05 -18.15 -9.79
N SER A 125 -11.04 -17.52 -8.63
CA SER A 125 -12.23 -17.33 -7.81
C SER A 125 -12.97 -16.04 -8.13
N GLY A 126 -12.35 -15.09 -8.84
CA GLY A 126 -12.88 -13.73 -9.02
C GLY A 126 -14.14 -13.59 -9.90
N LEU A 127 -14.73 -14.69 -10.38
CA LEU A 127 -15.94 -14.72 -11.22
C LEU A 127 -17.02 -15.66 -10.64
N SER A 128 -16.84 -16.14 -9.42
CA SER A 128 -17.75 -17.07 -8.73
C SER A 128 -19.06 -16.44 -8.28
N MET A 129 -19.05 -15.14 -7.95
CA MET A 129 -20.24 -14.37 -7.55
C MET A 129 -20.79 -13.57 -8.74
N THR A 130 -21.76 -14.14 -9.44
CA THR A 130 -22.34 -13.55 -10.68
C THR A 130 -23.25 -12.36 -10.40
N ASP A 131 -23.88 -12.33 -9.23
CA ASP A 131 -24.77 -11.23 -8.82
C ASP A 131 -23.97 -10.17 -8.05
N TRP A 132 -24.19 -8.90 -8.38
CA TRP A 132 -23.58 -7.79 -7.67
C TRP A 132 -24.62 -7.00 -6.86
N LYS A 133 -24.38 -6.88 -5.55
CA LYS A 133 -25.12 -5.99 -4.65
C LYS A 133 -24.19 -4.98 -4.00
N PHE A 134 -24.57 -3.70 -4.04
CA PHE A 134 -23.75 -2.60 -3.51
C PHE A 134 -23.47 -2.76 -2.01
N THR A 135 -24.52 -3.02 -1.21
CA THR A 135 -24.43 -3.19 0.25
C THR A 135 -23.66 -4.43 0.69
N GLY A 136 -23.41 -5.36 -0.23
CA GLY A 136 -23.02 -6.73 0.12
C GLY A 136 -24.23 -7.60 0.41
N GLU A 137 -23.99 -8.90 0.47
CA GLU A 137 -24.97 -9.93 0.79
C GLU A 137 -24.36 -10.84 1.86
N PHE A 138 -25.19 -11.47 2.69
CA PHE A 138 -24.70 -12.54 3.56
C PHE A 138 -24.39 -13.76 2.70
N PRO A 139 -23.34 -14.54 3.03
CA PRO A 139 -23.07 -15.77 2.29
C PRO A 139 -24.26 -16.72 2.48
N PRO A 140 -24.50 -17.67 1.55
CA PRO A 140 -25.58 -18.64 1.71
C PRO A 140 -25.44 -19.41 3.04
N LEU A 141 -26.52 -19.45 3.83
CA LEU A 141 -26.53 -20.04 5.18
C LEU A 141 -27.21 -21.42 5.24
N SER A 142 -27.97 -21.80 4.21
CA SER A 142 -28.61 -23.11 4.10
C SER A 142 -28.14 -23.85 2.84
N ASP A 143 -28.34 -25.17 2.81
CA ASP A 143 -27.95 -25.99 1.66
C ASP A 143 -28.78 -25.65 0.40
N GLU A 144 -30.05 -25.26 0.57
CA GLU A 144 -30.90 -24.81 -0.52
C GLU A 144 -30.38 -23.49 -1.11
N ALA A 145 -29.96 -22.54 -0.26
CA ALA A 145 -29.40 -21.28 -0.72
C ALA A 145 -28.06 -21.50 -1.46
N TRP A 146 -27.23 -22.43 -0.98
CA TRP A 146 -26.01 -22.83 -1.68
C TRP A 146 -26.30 -23.47 -3.04
N ALA A 147 -27.30 -24.35 -3.12
CA ALA A 147 -27.72 -24.96 -4.36
C ALA A 147 -28.20 -23.90 -5.38
N GLN A 148 -29.00 -22.93 -4.93
CA GLN A 148 -29.47 -21.84 -5.80
C GLN A 148 -28.33 -20.99 -6.37
N GLU A 149 -27.37 -20.60 -5.53
CA GLU A 149 -26.24 -19.80 -5.99
C GLU A 149 -25.33 -20.60 -6.93
N PHE A 150 -25.16 -21.90 -6.67
CA PHE A 150 -24.43 -22.78 -7.56
C PHE A 150 -25.13 -22.95 -8.91
N GLU A 151 -26.47 -23.06 -8.93
CA GLU A 151 -27.24 -23.10 -10.19
C GLU A 151 -27.06 -21.83 -11.02
N LYS A 152 -26.98 -20.64 -10.40
CA LYS A 152 -26.62 -19.41 -11.12
C LYS A 152 -25.21 -19.48 -11.69
N TYR A 153 -24.25 -19.95 -10.89
CA TYR A 153 -22.86 -20.10 -11.34
C TYR A 153 -22.74 -21.04 -12.54
N LYS A 154 -23.53 -22.14 -12.58
CA LYS A 154 -23.59 -23.07 -13.72
C LYS A 154 -23.98 -22.40 -15.04
N GLN A 155 -24.71 -21.28 -14.98
CA GLN A 155 -25.08 -20.50 -16.16
C GLN A 155 -23.98 -19.58 -16.66
N SER A 156 -22.95 -19.33 -15.85
CA SER A 156 -21.82 -18.45 -16.22
C SER A 156 -20.97 -19.07 -17.35
N PRO A 157 -20.30 -18.23 -18.17
CA PRO A 157 -19.33 -18.72 -19.15
C PRO A 157 -18.18 -19.50 -18.49
N GLU A 158 -17.76 -19.08 -17.29
CA GLU A 158 -16.64 -19.72 -16.56
C GLU A 158 -16.97 -21.17 -16.19
N TYR A 159 -18.16 -21.45 -15.65
CA TYR A 159 -18.56 -22.83 -15.39
C TYR A 159 -18.66 -23.64 -16.68
N LYS A 160 -19.31 -23.08 -17.72
CA LYS A 160 -19.54 -23.79 -18.99
C LYS A 160 -18.25 -24.18 -19.71
N ARG A 161 -17.20 -23.35 -19.62
CA ARG A 161 -15.96 -23.53 -20.41
C ARG A 161 -14.75 -23.98 -19.59
N VAL A 162 -14.65 -23.61 -18.32
CA VAL A 162 -13.46 -23.85 -17.48
C VAL A 162 -13.76 -24.85 -16.37
N ASN A 163 -14.86 -24.67 -15.65
CA ASN A 163 -15.19 -25.43 -14.44
C ASN A 163 -16.31 -26.46 -14.67
N LYS A 164 -16.41 -27.00 -15.89
CA LYS A 164 -17.49 -27.93 -16.27
C LYS A 164 -17.39 -29.22 -15.45
N GLY A 165 -18.45 -29.55 -14.72
CA GLY A 165 -18.50 -30.73 -13.85
C GLY A 165 -17.95 -30.50 -12.44
N MET A 166 -17.61 -29.27 -12.08
CA MET A 166 -17.28 -28.88 -10.70
C MET A 166 -18.41 -29.27 -9.75
N ASN A 167 -18.07 -29.73 -8.53
CA ASN A 167 -19.06 -30.05 -7.50
C ASN A 167 -19.35 -28.82 -6.61
N LEU A 168 -20.31 -28.97 -5.68
CA LEU A 168 -20.71 -27.86 -4.80
C LEU A 168 -19.60 -27.44 -3.81
N GLU A 169 -18.74 -28.37 -3.37
CA GLU A 169 -17.67 -28.08 -2.41
C GLU A 169 -16.56 -27.22 -3.05
N ASP A 170 -16.17 -27.57 -4.27
CA ASP A 170 -15.22 -26.78 -5.07
C ASP A 170 -15.79 -25.38 -5.38
N PHE A 171 -17.09 -25.28 -5.66
CA PHE A 171 -17.77 -24.00 -5.81
C PHE A 171 -17.74 -23.16 -4.52
N LYS A 172 -18.02 -23.78 -3.36
CA LYS A 172 -17.94 -23.11 -2.06
C LYS A 172 -16.55 -22.52 -1.83
N PHE A 173 -15.48 -23.22 -2.19
CA PHE A 173 -14.11 -22.71 -2.06
C PHE A 173 -13.90 -21.41 -2.85
N ILE A 174 -14.23 -21.40 -4.16
CA ILE A 174 -14.05 -20.21 -4.98
C ILE A 174 -14.97 -19.06 -4.53
N TYR A 175 -16.21 -19.38 -4.12
CA TYR A 175 -17.15 -18.39 -3.58
C TYR A 175 -16.59 -17.72 -2.33
N TRP A 176 -16.08 -18.48 -1.37
CA TRP A 176 -15.54 -17.95 -0.12
C TRP A 176 -14.33 -17.05 -0.35
N MET A 177 -13.45 -17.40 -1.29
CA MET A 177 -12.31 -16.58 -1.66
C MET A 177 -12.71 -15.22 -2.23
N GLU A 178 -13.72 -15.19 -3.11
CA GLU A 178 -14.23 -13.94 -3.67
C GLU A 178 -15.01 -13.12 -2.64
N TYR A 179 -15.86 -13.78 -1.87
CA TYR A 179 -16.63 -13.18 -0.78
C TYR A 179 -15.72 -12.50 0.24
N ALA A 180 -14.69 -13.22 0.71
CA ALA A 180 -13.72 -12.70 1.66
C ALA A 180 -13.02 -11.46 1.10
N HIS A 181 -12.53 -11.48 -0.14
CA HIS A 181 -11.91 -10.30 -0.76
C HIS A 181 -12.86 -9.09 -0.83
N ARG A 182 -14.12 -9.32 -1.23
CA ARG A 182 -15.15 -8.29 -1.33
C ARG A 182 -15.55 -7.71 0.03
N MET A 183 -15.68 -8.53 1.07
CA MET A 183 -16.02 -8.08 2.42
C MET A 183 -14.83 -7.40 3.10
N TRP A 184 -13.61 -7.88 2.86
CA TRP A 184 -12.39 -7.27 3.39
C TRP A 184 -12.21 -5.83 2.89
N GLY A 185 -12.57 -5.56 1.63
CA GLY A 185 -12.59 -4.21 1.06
C GLY A 185 -13.66 -3.29 1.67
N ARG A 186 -14.86 -3.82 1.96
CA ARG A 186 -15.91 -3.06 2.66
C ARG A 186 -15.51 -2.74 4.11
N GLY A 187 -14.93 -3.72 4.79
CA GLY A 187 -14.37 -3.57 6.15
C GLY A 187 -13.32 -2.46 6.21
N LEU A 188 -12.42 -2.39 5.21
CA LEU A 188 -11.48 -1.28 5.07
C LEU A 188 -12.18 0.08 4.97
N GLY A 189 -13.25 0.18 4.18
CA GLY A 189 -14.03 1.41 4.06
C GLY A 189 -14.55 1.92 5.40
N ILE A 190 -15.10 1.03 6.22
CA ILE A 190 -15.61 1.35 7.57
C ILE A 190 -14.44 1.71 8.51
N MET A 191 -13.39 0.88 8.53
CA MET A 191 -12.19 1.09 9.35
C MET A 191 -11.48 2.40 9.02
N PHE A 192 -11.54 2.87 7.78
CA PHE A 192 -11.04 4.18 7.41
C PHE A 192 -12.01 5.31 7.78
N ALA A 193 -13.29 5.18 7.43
CA ALA A 193 -14.28 6.25 7.58
C ALA A 193 -14.55 6.64 9.04
N LEU A 194 -14.62 5.68 9.97
CA LEU A 194 -14.95 5.94 11.36
C LEU A 194 -13.87 6.77 12.08
N PRO A 195 -12.58 6.35 12.09
CA PRO A 195 -11.53 7.16 12.70
C PRO A 195 -11.32 8.48 11.96
N PHE A 196 -11.43 8.51 10.63
CA PHE A 196 -11.35 9.75 9.87
C PHE A 196 -12.40 10.78 10.34
N SER A 197 -13.66 10.38 10.43
CA SER A 197 -14.76 11.24 10.90
C SER A 197 -14.54 11.69 12.34
N TYR A 198 -14.06 10.78 13.20
CA TYR A 198 -13.73 11.11 14.59
C TYR A 198 -12.61 12.15 14.70
N PHE A 199 -11.50 11.98 13.98
CA PHE A 199 -10.37 12.90 14.01
C PHE A 199 -10.70 14.26 13.40
N LEU A 200 -11.55 14.29 12.38
CA LEU A 200 -12.06 15.52 11.79
C LEU A 200 -12.93 16.28 12.81
N ARG A 201 -13.88 15.60 13.47
CA ARG A 201 -14.75 16.19 14.50
C ARG A 201 -13.96 16.71 15.71
N LYS A 202 -12.89 16.02 16.10
CA LYS A 202 -11.99 16.42 17.20
C LYS A 202 -11.02 17.55 16.82
N GLY A 203 -10.94 17.93 15.55
CA GLY A 203 -9.97 18.93 15.08
C GLY A 203 -8.52 18.46 15.23
N TYR A 204 -8.28 17.13 15.20
CA TYR A 204 -6.94 16.57 15.33
C TYR A 204 -6.13 16.70 14.05
N ILE A 205 -6.80 16.76 12.90
CA ILE A 205 -6.16 16.86 11.58
C ILE A 205 -6.31 18.26 11.00
N THR A 206 -5.27 18.73 10.31
CA THR A 206 -5.32 20.00 9.56
C THR A 206 -6.24 19.89 8.35
N LEU A 207 -6.73 21.02 7.83
CA LEU A 207 -7.50 21.05 6.58
C LEU A 207 -6.75 20.38 5.42
N ARG A 208 -5.44 20.61 5.32
CA ARG A 208 -4.58 19.99 4.30
C ARG A 208 -4.62 18.46 4.38
N LEU A 209 -4.42 17.92 5.59
CA LEU A 209 -4.49 16.47 5.80
C LEU A 209 -5.91 15.94 5.57
N GLY A 210 -6.94 16.67 6.01
CA GLY A 210 -8.34 16.33 5.78
C GLY A 210 -8.68 16.19 4.30
N VAL A 211 -8.31 17.17 3.46
CA VAL A 211 -8.54 17.11 2.00
C VAL A 211 -7.80 15.94 1.36
N GLN A 212 -6.55 15.69 1.74
CA GLN A 212 -5.77 14.56 1.25
C GLN A 212 -6.41 13.22 1.61
N LEU A 213 -6.86 13.05 2.85
CA LEU A 213 -7.53 11.84 3.31
C LEU A 213 -8.90 11.65 2.66
N SER A 214 -9.66 12.73 2.42
CA SER A 214 -10.90 12.66 1.65
C SER A 214 -10.66 12.20 0.21
N GLY A 215 -9.57 12.66 -0.42
CA GLY A 215 -9.18 12.18 -1.76
C GLY A 215 -8.84 10.69 -1.77
N LEU A 216 -8.06 10.22 -0.80
CA LEU A 216 -7.73 8.79 -0.65
C LEU A 216 -8.97 7.96 -0.35
N PHE A 217 -9.90 8.46 0.47
CA PHE A 217 -11.17 7.80 0.73
C PHE A 217 -12.04 7.69 -0.54
N ALA A 218 -12.11 8.75 -1.35
CA ALA A 218 -12.82 8.73 -2.62
C ALA A 218 -12.22 7.73 -3.61
N LEU A 219 -10.88 7.66 -3.71
CA LEU A 219 -10.18 6.65 -4.51
C LEU A 219 -10.46 5.23 -3.98
N GLY A 220 -10.44 5.04 -2.66
CA GLY A 220 -10.80 3.78 -2.01
C GLY A 220 -12.23 3.34 -2.28
N ALA A 221 -13.21 4.25 -2.20
CA ALA A 221 -14.59 3.96 -2.58
C ALA A 221 -14.69 3.61 -4.09
N GLY A 222 -13.93 4.34 -4.93
CA GLY A 222 -13.81 4.05 -6.36
C GLY A 222 -13.21 2.68 -6.68
N GLN A 223 -12.45 2.06 -5.78
CA GLN A 223 -11.96 0.68 -5.99
C GLN A 223 -13.10 -0.32 -6.14
N GLY A 224 -14.21 -0.16 -5.41
CA GLY A 224 -15.37 -1.02 -5.57
C GLY A 224 -15.95 -0.95 -6.98
N PHE A 225 -15.99 0.26 -7.57
CA PHE A 225 -16.43 0.48 -8.95
C PHE A 225 -15.46 -0.14 -9.96
N ILE A 226 -14.16 0.10 -9.82
CA ILE A 226 -13.15 -0.49 -10.73
C ILE A 226 -13.16 -2.01 -10.64
N GLY A 227 -13.30 -2.56 -9.42
CA GLY A 227 -13.40 -4.01 -9.19
C GLY A 227 -14.65 -4.62 -9.85
N TRP A 228 -15.82 -3.98 -9.71
CA TRP A 228 -17.03 -4.39 -10.44
C TRP A 228 -16.83 -4.33 -11.96
N TRP A 229 -16.26 -3.24 -12.48
CA TRP A 229 -15.98 -3.09 -13.92
C TRP A 229 -15.04 -4.18 -14.45
N MET A 230 -14.04 -4.57 -13.65
CA MET A 230 -13.14 -5.69 -13.94
C MET A 230 -13.90 -7.03 -13.96
N VAL A 231 -14.64 -7.38 -12.91
CA VAL A 231 -15.39 -8.64 -12.83
C VAL A 231 -16.41 -8.74 -13.96
N LYS A 232 -17.11 -7.65 -14.27
CA LYS A 232 -18.08 -7.60 -15.37
C LYS A 232 -17.46 -8.03 -16.71
N SER A 233 -16.21 -7.68 -17.00
CA SER A 233 -15.56 -8.16 -18.25
C SER A 233 -15.38 -9.66 -18.33
N GLY A 234 -15.21 -10.33 -17.18
CA GLY A 234 -14.98 -11.78 -17.18
C GLY A 234 -16.26 -12.61 -17.30
N LEU A 235 -17.42 -12.00 -17.08
CA LEU A 235 -18.74 -12.64 -17.19
C LEU A 235 -19.37 -12.48 -18.58
N GLU A 236 -18.78 -11.66 -19.45
CA GLU A 236 -19.19 -11.50 -20.85
C GLU A 236 -18.81 -12.76 -21.66
N GLU A 237 -19.64 -13.16 -22.62
CA GLU A 237 -19.35 -14.31 -23.49
C GLU A 237 -18.06 -14.04 -24.30
N PRO A 238 -17.08 -14.96 -24.25
CA PRO A 238 -15.84 -14.78 -24.99
C PRO A 238 -16.08 -14.71 -26.52
N PRO A 239 -15.29 -13.89 -27.25
CA PRO A 239 -15.52 -13.58 -28.66
C PRO A 239 -15.31 -14.78 -29.59
N SER A 240 -14.61 -15.82 -29.13
CA SER A 240 -14.46 -17.08 -29.85
C SER A 240 -14.67 -18.28 -28.92
N GLU A 241 -15.04 -19.41 -29.50
CA GLU A 241 -15.21 -20.68 -28.78
C GLU A 241 -13.92 -21.13 -28.08
N TYR A 242 -12.77 -20.87 -28.69
CA TYR A 242 -11.44 -21.22 -28.17
C TYR A 242 -10.92 -20.28 -27.08
N SER A 243 -11.61 -19.18 -26.80
CA SER A 243 -11.19 -18.21 -25.79
C SER A 243 -11.79 -18.50 -24.42
N GLN A 244 -10.94 -18.53 -23.38
CA GLN A 244 -11.39 -18.72 -22.01
C GLN A 244 -12.00 -17.43 -21.46
N PRO A 245 -13.11 -17.51 -20.69
CA PRO A 245 -13.62 -16.39 -19.92
C PRO A 245 -12.56 -15.91 -18.95
N ARG A 246 -12.21 -14.63 -19.03
CA ARG A 246 -11.24 -14.00 -18.14
C ARG A 246 -11.50 -12.51 -18.07
N VAL A 247 -11.14 -11.91 -16.94
CA VAL A 247 -11.16 -10.46 -16.81
C VAL A 247 -10.17 -9.83 -17.79
N SER A 248 -10.53 -8.67 -18.34
CA SER A 248 -9.64 -7.92 -19.23
C SER A 248 -8.32 -7.57 -18.52
N PRO A 249 -7.15 -7.83 -19.14
CA PRO A 249 -5.85 -7.47 -18.58
C PRO A 249 -5.74 -5.98 -18.24
N TYR A 250 -6.34 -5.12 -19.07
CA TYR A 250 -6.40 -3.68 -18.84
C TYR A 250 -7.18 -3.31 -17.59
N ARG A 251 -8.34 -3.96 -17.35
CA ARG A 251 -9.18 -3.69 -16.17
C ARG A 251 -8.51 -4.20 -14.90
N LEU A 252 -7.85 -5.37 -14.97
CA LEU A 252 -7.03 -5.90 -13.87
C LEU A 252 -5.85 -4.98 -13.54
N ALA A 253 -5.12 -4.53 -14.55
CA ALA A 253 -4.01 -3.60 -14.37
C ALA A 253 -4.47 -2.25 -13.79
N ALA A 254 -5.61 -1.72 -14.24
CA ALA A 254 -6.20 -0.50 -13.69
C ALA A 254 -6.59 -0.67 -12.21
N HIS A 255 -7.21 -1.80 -11.86
CA HIS A 255 -7.58 -2.12 -10.49
C HIS A 255 -6.34 -2.19 -9.57
N LEU A 256 -5.35 -3.00 -9.95
CA LEU A 256 -4.12 -3.16 -9.17
C LEU A 256 -3.33 -1.85 -9.05
N THR A 257 -3.18 -1.11 -10.16
CA THR A 257 -2.46 0.18 -10.19
C THR A 257 -3.11 1.19 -9.26
N SER A 258 -4.45 1.29 -9.27
CA SER A 258 -5.14 2.19 -8.36
C SER A 258 -5.06 1.73 -6.91
N ALA A 259 -5.07 0.42 -6.62
CA ALA A 259 -4.82 -0.10 -5.27
C ALA A 259 -3.40 0.28 -4.77
N PHE A 260 -2.39 0.16 -5.65
CA PHE A 260 -1.02 0.58 -5.36
C PHE A 260 -0.92 2.08 -5.12
N ALA A 261 -1.62 2.90 -5.91
CA ALA A 261 -1.64 4.35 -5.72
C ALA A 261 -2.26 4.73 -4.35
N ILE A 262 -3.34 4.07 -3.93
CA ILE A 262 -3.96 4.25 -2.61
C ILE A 262 -2.98 3.83 -1.51
N TYR A 263 -2.35 2.67 -1.65
CA TYR A 263 -1.33 2.20 -0.70
C TYR A 263 -0.19 3.21 -0.55
N CYS A 264 0.40 3.63 -1.67
CA CYS A 264 1.47 4.64 -1.70
C CYS A 264 1.04 5.94 -1.02
N GLY A 265 -0.17 6.42 -1.31
CA GLY A 265 -0.73 7.62 -0.71
C GLY A 265 -0.92 7.49 0.80
N LEU A 266 -1.53 6.40 1.27
CA LEU A 266 -1.73 6.14 2.71
C LEU A 266 -0.40 6.01 3.44
N PHE A 267 0.51 5.20 2.92
CA PHE A 267 1.81 4.96 3.53
C PHE A 267 2.65 6.25 3.58
N TRP A 268 2.72 7.00 2.49
CA TRP A 268 3.41 8.29 2.46
C TRP A 268 2.80 9.31 3.44
N THR A 269 1.47 9.32 3.57
CA THR A 269 0.76 10.17 4.53
C THR A 269 1.10 9.76 5.96
N ALA A 270 1.09 8.47 6.27
CA ALA A 270 1.46 7.92 7.57
C ALA A 270 2.89 8.32 7.95
N LEU A 271 3.84 8.13 7.03
CA LEU A 271 5.23 8.56 7.21
C LEU A 271 5.33 10.06 7.44
N SER A 272 4.56 10.87 6.72
CA SER A 272 4.58 12.34 6.88
C SER A 272 3.99 12.82 8.21
N VAL A 273 3.07 12.04 8.80
CA VAL A 273 2.52 12.30 10.13
C VAL A 273 3.52 11.90 11.22
N VAL A 274 4.15 10.73 11.10
CA VAL A 274 5.02 10.15 12.15
C VAL A 274 6.46 10.68 12.07
N MET A 275 6.98 10.90 10.87
CA MET A 275 8.33 11.42 10.59
C MET A 275 8.24 12.71 9.75
N PRO A 276 7.81 13.83 10.36
CA PRO A 276 7.59 15.06 9.60
C PRO A 276 8.90 15.62 9.01
N GLU A 277 10.02 15.47 9.72
CA GLU A 277 11.37 15.77 9.24
C GLU A 277 12.12 14.51 8.80
N PRO A 278 13.00 14.61 7.79
CA PRO A 278 13.93 13.54 7.45
C PRO A 278 15.08 13.45 8.46
N PRO A 279 15.78 12.31 8.54
CA PRO A 279 16.98 12.18 9.34
C PRO A 279 18.10 13.08 8.79
N ALA A 280 18.40 14.17 9.50
CA ALA A 280 19.41 15.14 9.12
C ALA A 280 20.11 15.68 10.38
N GLU A 281 21.34 15.24 10.62
CA GLU A 281 22.18 15.72 11.74
C GLU A 281 23.38 16.54 11.25
N SER A 282 23.73 16.46 9.97
CA SER A 282 24.84 17.22 9.36
C SER A 282 24.50 17.69 7.94
N LEU A 283 25.10 18.81 7.52
CA LEU A 283 24.97 19.32 6.15
C LEU A 283 25.59 18.37 5.11
N ALA A 284 26.56 17.55 5.51
CA ALA A 284 27.13 16.52 4.64
C ALA A 284 26.08 15.45 4.30
N TRP A 285 25.35 14.95 5.31
CA TRP A 285 24.28 13.97 5.11
C TRP A 285 23.13 14.49 4.27
N VAL A 286 22.75 15.77 4.46
CA VAL A 286 21.71 16.39 3.62
C VAL A 286 22.14 16.44 2.15
N ARG A 287 23.40 16.82 1.88
CA ARG A 287 23.96 16.84 0.51
C ARG A 287 24.07 15.44 -0.07
N GLY A 288 24.50 14.46 0.71
CA GLY A 288 24.54 13.05 0.31
C GLY A 288 23.15 12.52 -0.03
N ALA A 289 22.15 12.76 0.84
CA ALA A 289 20.77 12.36 0.62
C ALA A 289 20.18 12.97 -0.67
N ALA A 290 20.49 14.23 -0.96
CA ALA A 290 20.07 14.87 -2.21
C ALA A 290 20.64 14.16 -3.46
N LYS A 291 21.88 13.65 -3.40
CA LYS A 291 22.48 12.85 -4.48
C LYS A 291 21.78 11.49 -4.62
N VAL A 292 21.54 10.80 -3.52
CA VAL A 292 20.79 9.51 -3.52
C VAL A 292 19.40 9.71 -4.13
N LYS A 293 18.70 10.79 -3.76
CA LYS A 293 17.34 11.08 -4.26
C LYS A 293 17.25 11.17 -5.78
N LYS A 294 18.28 11.73 -6.44
CA LYS A 294 18.35 11.83 -7.90
C LYS A 294 18.34 10.45 -8.58
N LEU A 295 18.86 9.43 -7.91
CA LEU A 295 18.84 8.05 -8.37
C LEU A 295 17.58 7.30 -7.88
N ALA A 296 17.19 7.50 -6.62
CA ALA A 296 16.07 6.78 -6.01
C ALA A 296 14.73 7.05 -6.69
N LEU A 297 14.48 8.28 -7.15
CA LEU A 297 13.23 8.64 -7.84
C LEU A 297 13.01 7.86 -9.15
N PRO A 298 13.92 7.91 -10.15
CA PRO A 298 13.74 7.12 -11.37
C PRO A 298 13.74 5.61 -11.11
N VAL A 299 14.55 5.12 -10.16
CA VAL A 299 14.51 3.71 -9.75
C VAL A 299 13.14 3.32 -9.19
N SER A 300 12.50 4.19 -8.41
CA SER A 300 11.16 3.94 -7.88
C SER A 300 10.11 3.85 -8.97
N LEU A 301 10.25 4.66 -10.03
CA LEU A 301 9.38 4.59 -11.20
C LEU A 301 9.55 3.25 -11.93
N ILE A 302 10.79 2.79 -12.13
CA ILE A 302 11.07 1.48 -12.74
C ILE A 302 10.48 0.34 -11.90
N VAL A 303 10.63 0.38 -10.57
CA VAL A 303 10.01 -0.59 -9.64
C VAL A 303 8.49 -0.59 -9.79
N GLY A 304 7.87 0.60 -9.82
CA GLY A 304 6.43 0.75 -10.01
C GLY A 304 5.93 0.20 -11.34
N ILE A 305 6.61 0.53 -12.44
CA ILE A 305 6.29 0.01 -13.79
C ILE A 305 6.43 -1.50 -13.83
N THR A 306 7.50 -2.06 -13.24
CA THR A 306 7.71 -3.51 -13.17
C THR A 306 6.59 -4.19 -12.40
N ALA A 307 6.19 -3.64 -11.25
CA ALA A 307 5.08 -4.19 -10.47
C ALA A 307 3.74 -4.15 -11.24
N ILE A 308 3.46 -3.06 -11.96
CA ILE A 308 2.25 -2.93 -12.80
C ILE A 308 2.28 -3.91 -13.98
N SER A 309 3.44 -4.10 -14.62
CA SER A 309 3.58 -5.08 -15.72
C SER A 309 3.20 -6.50 -15.29
N GLY A 310 3.41 -6.85 -14.01
CA GLY A 310 2.94 -8.12 -13.44
C GLY A 310 1.43 -8.32 -13.50
N ALA A 311 0.63 -7.24 -13.48
CA ALA A 311 -0.82 -7.33 -13.66
C ALA A 311 -1.20 -7.78 -15.09
N PHE A 312 -0.43 -7.39 -16.09
CA PHE A 312 -0.62 -7.87 -17.46
C PHE A 312 -0.19 -9.33 -17.60
N VAL A 313 0.89 -9.75 -16.93
CA VAL A 313 1.29 -11.17 -16.87
C VAL A 313 0.17 -12.02 -16.25
N ALA A 314 -0.37 -11.60 -15.11
CA ALA A 314 -1.48 -12.29 -14.47
C ALA A 314 -2.77 -12.24 -15.31
N GLY A 315 -3.09 -11.08 -15.91
CA GLY A 315 -4.29 -10.90 -16.74
C GLY A 315 -4.31 -11.77 -17.99
N ASN A 316 -3.13 -11.99 -18.59
CA ASN A 316 -2.98 -12.83 -19.77
C ASN A 316 -2.68 -14.30 -19.45
N ASP A 317 -2.57 -14.67 -18.17
CA ASP A 317 -2.05 -15.97 -17.71
C ASP A 317 -0.65 -16.29 -18.28
N ALA A 318 0.12 -15.26 -18.62
CA ALA A 318 1.41 -15.37 -19.30
C ALA A 318 2.51 -15.99 -18.45
N GLY A 319 2.32 -16.09 -17.13
CA GLY A 319 3.25 -16.81 -16.25
C GLY A 319 3.38 -18.31 -16.56
N ARG A 320 2.46 -18.89 -17.33
CA ARG A 320 2.44 -20.30 -17.73
C ARG A 320 2.84 -20.57 -19.18
N ALA A 321 3.27 -19.54 -19.92
CA ALA A 321 3.57 -19.68 -21.35
C ALA A 321 4.95 -20.27 -21.60
N PHE A 322 6.00 -19.64 -21.05
CA PHE A 322 7.37 -20.12 -21.15
C PHE A 322 7.93 -20.34 -19.75
N ASN A 323 8.03 -21.58 -19.27
CA ASN A 323 8.44 -21.90 -17.89
C ASN A 323 9.93 -22.28 -17.76
N THR A 324 10.77 -21.84 -18.69
CA THR A 324 12.24 -21.90 -18.58
C THR A 324 12.83 -20.52 -18.27
N PHE A 325 14.06 -20.49 -17.75
CA PHE A 325 14.83 -19.27 -17.45
C PHE A 325 16.34 -19.55 -17.63
N PRO A 326 17.16 -18.64 -18.19
CA PRO A 326 16.81 -17.28 -18.62
C PRO A 326 16.13 -17.19 -19.98
N LYS A 327 16.26 -18.24 -20.81
CA LYS A 327 15.58 -18.36 -22.11
C LYS A 327 14.07 -18.53 -21.96
N MET A 328 13.34 -18.36 -23.06
CA MET A 328 11.91 -18.62 -23.20
C MET A 328 11.70 -19.80 -24.14
N GLY A 329 11.68 -21.02 -23.58
CA GLY A 329 11.86 -22.25 -24.35
C GLY A 329 13.33 -22.40 -24.79
N ASP A 330 13.54 -22.70 -26.06
CA ASP A 330 14.87 -22.86 -26.65
C ASP A 330 15.52 -21.53 -27.11
N THR A 331 14.71 -20.48 -27.24
CA THR A 331 15.11 -19.16 -27.75
C THR A 331 15.17 -18.09 -26.64
N TRP A 332 15.87 -16.99 -26.91
CA TRP A 332 15.88 -15.83 -26.01
C TRP A 332 14.67 -14.93 -26.20
N ILE A 333 14.22 -14.81 -27.44
CA ILE A 333 13.07 -14.01 -27.87
C ILE A 333 12.21 -14.97 -28.71
N PRO A 334 10.96 -15.25 -28.32
CA PRO A 334 10.04 -16.05 -29.14
C PRO A 334 9.68 -15.35 -30.45
N ASP A 335 9.44 -16.11 -31.52
CA ASP A 335 9.13 -15.54 -32.84
C ASP A 335 7.76 -14.85 -32.88
N ASN A 336 6.86 -15.24 -31.97
CA ASN A 336 5.48 -14.77 -31.95
C ASN A 336 5.24 -13.42 -31.26
N ILE A 337 6.29 -12.67 -30.87
CA ILE A 337 6.15 -11.45 -30.05
C ILE A 337 5.47 -10.26 -30.75
N PHE A 338 5.28 -10.29 -32.07
CA PHE A 338 4.63 -9.21 -32.83
C PHE A 338 3.49 -9.68 -33.75
N GLU A 339 2.91 -10.84 -33.45
CA GLU A 339 1.83 -11.43 -34.25
C GLU A 339 0.53 -10.61 -34.24
N MET A 340 0.20 -9.95 -33.13
CA MET A 340 -1.06 -9.22 -33.02
C MET A 340 -1.03 -7.88 -33.76
N LYS A 341 -2.17 -7.52 -34.38
CA LYS A 341 -2.40 -6.19 -34.98
C LYS A 341 -3.51 -5.43 -34.23
N PRO A 342 -3.39 -4.09 -34.05
CA PRO A 342 -2.19 -3.29 -34.27
C PRO A 342 -1.02 -3.67 -33.34
N LEU A 343 0.21 -3.34 -33.73
CA LEU A 343 1.44 -3.78 -33.05
C LEU A 343 1.44 -3.50 -31.55
N LEU A 344 0.87 -2.38 -31.13
CA LEU A 344 0.80 -1.96 -29.73
C LEU A 344 0.10 -2.98 -28.81
N ARG A 345 -0.85 -3.76 -29.35
CA ARG A 345 -1.55 -4.79 -28.56
C ARG A 345 -0.62 -5.88 -28.04
N ASN A 346 0.50 -6.15 -28.72
CA ASN A 346 1.40 -7.21 -28.28
C ASN A 346 1.96 -6.97 -26.87
N PHE A 347 2.33 -5.73 -26.55
CA PHE A 347 2.88 -5.36 -25.24
C PHE A 347 1.89 -5.53 -24.07
N PHE A 348 0.59 -5.72 -24.35
CA PHE A 348 -0.45 -5.81 -23.31
C PHE A 348 -1.30 -7.08 -23.38
N GLU A 349 -1.37 -7.74 -24.54
CA GLU A 349 -2.26 -8.88 -24.80
C GLU A 349 -1.53 -10.10 -25.36
N ASN A 350 -0.37 -9.92 -26.02
CA ASN A 350 0.39 -11.06 -26.52
C ASN A 350 1.12 -11.73 -25.36
N THR A 351 0.82 -13.01 -25.16
CA THR A 351 1.29 -13.76 -24.00
C THR A 351 2.82 -13.86 -23.96
N ALA A 352 3.47 -14.07 -25.11
CA ALA A 352 4.93 -14.14 -25.20
C ALA A 352 5.56 -12.77 -24.90
N THR A 353 5.06 -11.71 -25.53
CA THR A 353 5.58 -10.35 -25.39
C THR A 353 5.41 -9.84 -23.96
N VAL A 354 4.22 -9.98 -23.37
CA VAL A 354 3.95 -9.56 -21.98
C VAL A 354 4.86 -10.27 -20.99
N GLN A 355 5.13 -11.57 -21.20
CA GLN A 355 6.05 -12.31 -20.32
C GLN A 355 7.50 -11.84 -20.51
N LEU A 356 7.94 -11.63 -21.75
CA LEU A 356 9.27 -11.11 -22.08
C LEU A 356 9.49 -9.71 -21.48
N ASP A 357 8.54 -8.80 -21.68
CA ASP A 357 8.58 -7.43 -21.16
C ASP A 357 8.74 -7.43 -19.64
N HIS A 358 7.97 -8.26 -18.94
CA HIS A 358 8.07 -8.36 -17.48
C HIS A 358 9.44 -8.88 -17.03
N ARG A 359 10.02 -9.87 -17.72
CA ARG A 359 11.38 -10.38 -17.45
C ARG A 359 12.44 -9.30 -17.67
N LEU A 360 12.32 -8.51 -18.74
CA LEU A 360 13.23 -7.42 -19.05
C LEU A 360 13.12 -6.28 -18.03
N LEU A 361 11.90 -5.92 -17.64
CA LEU A 361 11.64 -4.92 -16.59
C LEU A 361 12.17 -5.37 -15.22
N ALA A 362 12.01 -6.64 -14.86
CA ALA A 362 12.57 -7.21 -13.63
C ALA A 362 14.11 -7.17 -13.63
N THR A 363 14.74 -7.53 -14.75
CA THR A 363 16.20 -7.47 -14.92
C THR A 363 16.70 -6.02 -14.85
N THR A 364 16.00 -5.10 -15.51
CA THR A 364 16.29 -3.66 -15.46
C THR A 364 16.17 -3.12 -14.04
N THR A 365 15.14 -3.54 -13.28
CA THR A 365 14.97 -3.17 -11.87
C THR A 365 16.14 -3.64 -11.01
N LEU A 366 16.56 -4.90 -11.16
CA LEU A 366 17.72 -5.46 -10.44
C LEU A 366 18.99 -4.65 -10.70
N ILE A 367 19.28 -4.38 -11.99
CA ILE A 367 20.46 -3.60 -12.39
C ILE A 367 20.36 -2.16 -11.87
N ALA A 368 19.20 -1.51 -11.98
CA ALA A 368 19.00 -0.14 -11.55
C ALA A 368 19.19 0.03 -10.03
N ILE A 369 18.66 -0.90 -9.22
CA ILE A 369 18.83 -0.90 -7.77
C ILE A 369 20.29 -1.21 -7.39
N GLY A 370 20.92 -2.20 -8.03
CA GLY A 370 22.33 -2.51 -7.81
C GLY A 370 23.25 -1.32 -8.16
N THR A 371 22.95 -0.64 -9.26
CA THR A 371 23.67 0.57 -9.71
C THR A 371 23.48 1.73 -8.75
N MET A 372 22.26 1.97 -8.26
CA MET A 372 21.99 2.97 -7.23
C MET A 372 22.79 2.68 -5.95
N TRP A 373 22.80 1.44 -5.48
CA TRP A 373 23.60 1.05 -4.31
C TRP A 373 25.10 1.28 -4.55
N TRP A 374 25.61 0.86 -5.71
CA TRP A 374 27.02 1.00 -6.06
C TRP A 374 27.48 2.47 -6.04
N PHE A 375 26.72 3.38 -6.66
CA PHE A 375 27.08 4.80 -6.69
C PHE A 375 26.89 5.53 -5.36
N THR A 376 26.10 4.96 -4.44
CA THR A 376 25.77 5.61 -3.16
C THR A 376 26.56 5.06 -1.97
N ARG A 377 27.20 3.89 -2.10
CA ARG A 377 27.91 3.20 -1.01
C ARG A 377 29.02 4.02 -0.33
N LYS A 378 29.68 4.92 -1.08
CA LYS A 378 30.77 5.77 -0.58
C LYS A 378 30.29 7.16 -0.14
N LEU A 379 29.00 7.47 -0.27
CA LEU A 379 28.47 8.77 0.16
C LEU A 379 28.41 8.85 1.69
N ASP A 380 28.68 10.05 2.20
CA ASP A 380 28.40 10.39 3.59
C ASP A 380 26.90 10.70 3.72
N ILE A 381 26.16 9.72 4.22
CA ILE A 381 24.71 9.74 4.40
C ILE A 381 24.36 9.05 5.72
N HIS A 382 23.24 9.45 6.30
CA HIS A 382 22.75 8.92 7.57
C HIS A 382 22.70 7.37 7.57
N PRO A 383 23.16 6.68 8.65
CA PRO A 383 23.22 5.22 8.69
C PRO A 383 21.90 4.51 8.37
N ALA A 384 20.77 5.03 8.85
CA ALA A 384 19.45 4.49 8.52
C ALA A 384 19.14 4.51 7.01
N VAL A 385 19.61 5.53 6.27
CA VAL A 385 19.46 5.59 4.81
C VAL A 385 20.34 4.52 4.14
N LYS A 386 21.57 4.32 4.62
CA LYS A 386 22.46 3.23 4.12
C LYS A 386 21.82 1.86 4.34
N ALA A 387 21.32 1.59 5.55
CA ALA A 387 20.64 0.36 5.89
C ALA A 387 19.41 0.12 5.01
N LEU A 388 18.65 1.18 4.72
CA LEU A 388 17.48 1.09 3.87
C LEU A 388 17.82 0.80 2.41
N ILE A 389 18.87 1.42 1.85
CA ILE A 389 19.37 1.08 0.51
C ILE A 389 19.81 -0.40 0.46
N GLY A 390 20.54 -0.87 1.48
CA GLY A 390 20.93 -2.28 1.60
C GLY A 390 19.72 -3.22 1.69
N SER A 391 18.69 -2.84 2.45
CA SER A 391 17.44 -3.58 2.56
C SER A 391 16.70 -3.66 1.23
N THR A 392 16.68 -2.57 0.45
CA THR A 392 16.13 -2.55 -0.90
C THR A 392 16.88 -3.53 -1.82
N VAL A 393 18.20 -3.57 -1.77
CA VAL A 393 19.00 -4.55 -2.54
C VAL A 393 18.63 -5.98 -2.15
N GLY A 394 18.59 -6.28 -0.84
CA GLY A 394 18.22 -7.60 -0.33
C GLY A 394 16.80 -8.02 -0.76
N MET A 395 15.82 -7.14 -0.61
CA MET A 395 14.44 -7.41 -1.04
C MET A 395 14.34 -7.57 -2.56
N THR A 396 15.17 -6.88 -3.35
CA THR A 396 15.22 -7.06 -4.81
C THR A 396 15.72 -8.46 -5.18
N ALA A 397 16.73 -8.98 -4.48
CA ALA A 397 17.18 -10.35 -4.67
C ALA A 397 16.07 -11.35 -4.34
N VAL A 398 15.40 -11.19 -3.20
CA VAL A 398 14.22 -12.00 -2.83
C VAL A 398 13.14 -11.93 -3.91
N GLN A 399 12.85 -10.74 -4.44
CA GLN A 399 11.82 -10.56 -5.45
C GLN A 399 12.14 -11.26 -6.77
N VAL A 400 13.38 -11.20 -7.22
CA VAL A 400 13.85 -11.91 -8.42
C VAL A 400 13.78 -13.41 -8.19
N THR A 401 14.24 -13.91 -7.04
CA THR A 401 14.13 -15.32 -6.67
C THR A 401 12.67 -15.78 -6.68
N LEU A 402 11.77 -15.05 -6.03
CA LEU A 402 10.33 -15.37 -6.03
C LEU A 402 9.76 -15.39 -7.46
N GLY A 403 10.16 -14.45 -8.32
CA GLY A 403 9.69 -14.39 -9.71
C GLY A 403 10.15 -15.59 -10.53
N VAL A 404 11.43 -15.93 -10.44
CA VAL A 404 12.01 -17.10 -11.12
C VAL A 404 11.44 -18.40 -10.58
N SER A 405 11.28 -18.55 -9.26
CA SER A 405 10.65 -19.73 -8.66
C SER A 405 9.19 -19.87 -9.06
N THR A 406 8.41 -18.78 -9.05
CA THR A 406 7.01 -18.77 -9.53
C THR A 406 6.93 -19.26 -10.97
N LEU A 407 7.86 -18.79 -11.81
CA LEU A 407 7.94 -19.15 -13.19
C LEU A 407 8.29 -20.63 -13.40
N LEU A 408 9.39 -21.11 -12.79
CA LEU A 408 9.86 -22.48 -12.98
C LEU A 408 8.88 -23.53 -12.42
N SER A 409 8.07 -23.16 -11.43
CA SER A 409 7.09 -24.06 -10.80
C SER A 409 5.66 -23.93 -11.36
N TYR A 410 5.48 -23.34 -12.54
CA TYR A 410 4.16 -23.22 -13.22
C TYR A 410 3.12 -22.40 -12.44
N VAL A 411 3.58 -21.33 -11.78
CA VAL A 411 2.76 -20.36 -11.02
C VAL A 411 1.91 -21.02 -9.91
N PRO A 412 2.52 -21.66 -8.90
CA PRO A 412 1.80 -22.09 -7.71
C PRO A 412 1.20 -20.87 -6.99
N VAL A 413 -0.01 -21.01 -6.44
CA VAL A 413 -0.72 -19.90 -5.79
C VAL A 413 0.13 -19.24 -4.70
N SER A 414 0.79 -20.04 -3.86
CA SER A 414 1.65 -19.55 -2.78
C SER A 414 2.80 -18.68 -3.29
N LEU A 415 3.52 -19.15 -4.32
CA LEU A 415 4.65 -18.40 -4.91
C LEU A 415 4.18 -17.15 -5.66
N GLY A 416 3.09 -17.24 -6.44
CA GLY A 416 2.54 -16.09 -7.15
C GLY A 416 2.07 -15.00 -6.19
N SER A 417 1.36 -15.36 -5.12
CA SER A 417 0.92 -14.42 -4.08
C SER A 417 2.10 -13.87 -3.28
N ALA A 418 3.11 -14.68 -2.96
CA ALA A 418 4.33 -14.22 -2.31
C ALA A 418 5.12 -13.24 -3.19
N HIS A 419 5.22 -13.51 -4.50
CA HIS A 419 5.86 -12.60 -5.46
C HIS A 419 5.12 -11.26 -5.56
N GLN A 420 3.78 -11.27 -5.55
CA GLN A 420 2.98 -10.05 -5.50
C GLN A 420 3.17 -9.26 -4.18
N ALA A 421 3.18 -9.95 -3.04
CA ALA A 421 3.47 -9.34 -1.74
C ALA A 421 4.89 -8.75 -1.69
N GLY A 422 5.87 -9.45 -2.26
CA GLY A 422 7.25 -9.01 -2.37
C GLY A 422 7.39 -7.76 -3.25
N ALA A 423 6.65 -7.67 -4.36
CA ALA A 423 6.65 -6.48 -5.22
C ALA A 423 6.17 -5.24 -4.44
N LEU A 424 5.07 -5.37 -3.69
CA LEU A 424 4.55 -4.28 -2.87
C LEU A 424 5.50 -3.94 -1.70
N THR A 425 6.18 -4.94 -1.14
CA THR A 425 7.21 -4.74 -0.10
C THR A 425 8.40 -3.97 -0.64
N LEU A 426 8.90 -4.32 -1.84
CA LEU A 426 9.97 -3.58 -2.50
C LEU A 426 9.56 -2.13 -2.78
N LEU A 427 8.33 -1.91 -3.26
CA LEU A 427 7.78 -0.57 -3.45
C LEU A 427 7.69 0.21 -2.12
N THR A 428 7.35 -0.47 -1.02
CA THR A 428 7.30 0.11 0.34
C THR A 428 8.67 0.60 0.78
N LEU A 429 9.72 -0.19 0.58
CA LEU A 429 11.10 0.22 0.87
C LEU A 429 11.52 1.42 0.02
N MET A 430 11.16 1.45 -1.26
CA MET A 430 11.42 2.61 -2.13
C MET A 430 10.67 3.86 -1.67
N LEU A 431 9.41 3.75 -1.23
CA LEU A 431 8.65 4.88 -0.68
C LEU A 431 9.29 5.42 0.60
N LEU A 432 9.66 4.53 1.53
CA LEU A 432 10.35 4.90 2.76
C LEU A 432 11.69 5.57 2.45
N LEU A 433 12.44 5.05 1.46
CA LEU A 433 13.71 5.63 1.04
C LEU A 433 13.49 7.04 0.52
N ASN A 434 12.58 7.25 -0.43
CA ASN A 434 12.30 8.58 -0.94
C ASN A 434 11.78 9.55 0.13
N HIS A 435 11.05 9.06 1.13
CA HIS A 435 10.54 9.87 2.23
C HIS A 435 11.65 10.34 3.17
N THR A 436 12.61 9.47 3.49
CA THR A 436 13.80 9.81 4.30
C THR A 436 14.79 10.71 3.55
N LEU A 437 14.75 10.72 2.22
CA LEU A 437 15.56 11.58 1.35
C LEU A 437 14.93 12.95 1.06
N ARG A 438 13.80 13.30 1.69
CA ARG A 438 13.19 14.63 1.54
C ARG A 438 14.15 15.73 1.98
N ARG A 439 13.95 16.94 1.45
CA ARG A 439 14.70 18.11 1.92
C ARG A 439 14.21 18.46 3.34
N PRO A 440 15.12 18.62 4.33
CA PRO A 440 14.74 19.08 5.66
C PRO A 440 14.10 20.48 5.63
N SER A 441 13.31 20.84 6.64
CA SER A 441 12.75 22.20 6.73
C SER A 441 13.83 23.27 6.80
N PRO A 442 13.53 24.52 6.39
CA PRO A 442 14.47 25.64 6.54
C PRO A 442 14.93 25.84 7.99
N SER A 443 14.05 25.63 8.97
CA SER A 443 14.38 25.70 10.40
C SER A 443 15.39 24.63 10.81
N LEU A 444 15.20 23.38 10.37
CA LEU A 444 16.14 22.29 10.66
C LEU A 444 17.49 22.57 10.00
N LEU A 445 17.51 22.98 8.73
CA LEU A 445 18.75 23.32 8.02
C LEU A 445 19.57 24.41 8.72
N LYS A 446 18.90 25.46 9.24
CA LYS A 446 19.56 26.55 9.97
C LYS A 446 20.16 26.10 11.31
N SER A 447 19.60 25.06 11.92
CA SER A 447 20.07 24.51 13.19
C SER A 447 21.25 23.53 13.05
N LEU A 448 21.53 23.04 11.83
CA LEU A 448 22.59 22.05 11.63
C LEU A 448 23.97 22.69 11.80
N PRO A 449 24.92 21.97 12.45
CA PRO A 449 26.28 22.46 12.58
C PRO A 449 26.89 22.68 11.19
N GLN A 450 27.38 23.90 10.95
CA GLN A 450 28.24 24.15 9.81
C GLN A 450 29.58 23.48 10.11
N VAL A 451 30.04 22.61 9.22
CA VAL A 451 31.42 22.11 9.29
C VAL A 451 32.31 23.34 9.18
N ALA A 452 32.95 23.71 10.29
CA ALA A 452 33.97 24.74 10.28
C ALA A 452 34.98 24.35 9.20
N LYS A 453 35.20 25.24 8.22
CA LYS A 453 36.35 25.08 7.32
C LYS A 453 37.57 25.04 8.24
N SER A 454 38.20 23.88 8.38
CA SER A 454 39.53 23.80 8.94
C SER A 454 40.41 24.65 8.03
N ASN A 455 40.80 25.82 8.53
CA ASN A 455 41.85 26.62 7.93
C ASN A 455 43.11 25.76 7.95
N PHE A 456 43.40 25.09 6.84
CA PHE A 456 44.75 24.63 6.57
C PHE A 456 45.53 25.89 6.17
N SER A 457 46.27 26.41 7.15
CA SER A 457 47.37 27.38 6.97
C SER A 457 48.50 26.77 6.18
#